data_AF-A0A7T5EJ20-F1
#
_entry.id   AF-A0A7T5EJ20-F1
#
_cell.length_a   1.000
_cell.length_b   1.000
_cell.length_c   1.000
_cell.angle_alpha   90.00
_cell.angle_beta   90.00
_cell.angle_gamma   90.00
#
_symmetry.space_group_name_H-M   'P 1'
#
loop_
_entity.id
_entity.type
_entity.pdbx_description
1 polymer ?
#
loop_
_entity_poly.entity_id
_entity_poly.type
_entity_poly.pdbx_seq_one_letter_code
_entity_poly.pdbx_strand_id
1 'polypeptide(L)'
;MADAIQTYVFQHQNTVETLAASLSSTNNRDTKNLVQILRAVRENWNGFVNLYVANKEGHTIAFYPETNDIGQSLIGLDFSDRDYYKKVSTQQKTVISSVFLGRAGRFGR
;
A
#
# COMPACT_ATOMS: atom_id res chain seq x y z
N MET A 1 24.19 -10.70 -6.16
CA MET A 1 22.84 -10.74 -6.76
C MET A 1 21.78 -11.10 -5.73
N ALA A 2 21.84 -12.27 -5.07
CA ALA A 2 20.90 -12.64 -4.00
C ALA A 2 20.86 -11.64 -2.84
N ASP A 3 22.04 -11.18 -2.40
CA ASP A 3 22.19 -10.21 -1.31
C ASP A 3 21.56 -8.83 -1.62
N ALA A 4 21.68 -8.36 -2.87
CA ALA A 4 21.08 -7.11 -3.32
C ALA A 4 19.55 -7.17 -3.35
N ILE A 5 18.98 -8.31 -3.77
CA ILE A 5 17.53 -8.53 -3.77
C ILE A 5 17.01 -8.61 -2.33
N GLN A 6 17.70 -9.34 -1.45
CA GLN A 6 17.34 -9.45 -0.05
C GLN A 6 17.38 -8.08 0.64
N THR A 7 18.42 -7.30 0.40
CA THR A 7 18.55 -5.93 0.89
C THR A 7 17.42 -5.04 0.39
N TYR A 8 17.11 -5.12 -0.90
CA TYR A 8 16.01 -4.36 -1.50
C TYR A 8 14.67 -4.70 -0.82
N VAL A 9 14.33 -5.97 -0.69
CA VAL A 9 13.09 -6.43 -0.05
C VAL A 9 13.04 -5.99 1.42
N PHE A 10 14.15 -6.15 2.15
CA PHE A 10 14.25 -5.75 3.55
C PHE A 10 14.01 -4.24 3.74
N GLN A 11 14.61 -3.40 2.90
CA GLN A 11 14.40 -1.95 2.96
C GLN A 11 12.94 -1.58 2.69
N HIS A 12 12.31 -2.18 1.69
CA HIS A 12 10.90 -1.91 1.37
C HIS A 12 9.97 -2.35 2.49
N GLN A 13 10.22 -3.54 3.07
CA GLN A 13 9.47 -4.03 4.21
C GLN A 13 9.58 -3.07 5.40
N ASN A 14 10.80 -2.64 5.75
CA ASN A 14 11.04 -1.73 6.86
C ASN A 14 10.35 -0.37 6.66
N THR A 15 10.31 0.14 5.42
CA THR A 15 9.59 1.38 5.09
C THR A 15 8.08 1.23 5.30
N VAL A 16 7.49 0.10 4.89
CA VAL A 16 6.05 -0.19 5.10
C VAL A 16 5.73 -0.33 6.58
N GLU A 17 6.58 -1.03 7.34
CA GLU A 17 6.41 -1.20 8.79
C GLU A 17 6.52 0.12 9.55
N THR A 18 7.52 0.94 9.21
CA THR A 18 7.72 2.27 9.80
C THR A 18 6.53 3.18 9.51
N LEU A 19 6.03 3.17 8.27
CA LEU A 19 4.85 3.92 7.89
C LEU A 19 3.61 3.45 8.67
N ALA A 20 3.40 2.14 8.77
CA ALA A 20 2.27 1.58 9.52
C ALA A 20 2.31 1.96 11.01
N ALA A 21 3.48 1.93 11.64
CA ALA A 21 3.67 2.35 13.04
C ALA A 21 3.39 3.85 13.24
N SER A 22 3.88 4.69 12.33
CA SER A 22 3.67 6.14 12.35
C SER A 22 2.18 6.50 12.21
N LEU A 23 1.49 5.90 11.24
CA LEU A 23 0.05 6.08 11.03
C LEU A 23 -0.79 5.56 12.20
N SER A 24 -0.33 4.47 12.84
CA SER A 24 -1.01 3.93 14.03
C SER A 24 -0.96 4.90 15.21
N SER A 25 0.12 5.69 15.32
CA SER A 25 0.35 6.64 16.41
C SER A 25 -0.28 8.02 16.18
N THR A 26 -0.79 8.30 14.98
CA THR A 26 -1.42 9.57 14.62
C THR A 26 -2.92 9.57 14.91
N ASN A 27 -3.41 10.65 15.54
CA ASN A 27 -4.84 10.89 15.78
C ASN A 27 -5.58 11.38 14.51
N ASN A 28 -4.90 12.07 13.60
CA ASN A 28 -5.49 12.55 12.35
C ASN A 28 -5.35 11.51 11.23
N ARG A 29 -6.39 10.71 11.02
CA ARG A 29 -6.48 9.73 9.93
C ARG A 29 -7.43 10.18 8.81
N ASP A 30 -7.59 11.49 8.63
CA ASP A 30 -8.37 12.04 7.53
C ASP A 30 -7.77 11.60 6.19
N THR A 31 -8.60 11.20 5.23
CA THR A 31 -8.15 10.72 3.91
C THR A 31 -7.13 11.64 3.25
N LYS A 32 -7.34 12.96 3.30
CA LYS A 32 -6.41 13.94 2.72
C LYS A 32 -5.03 13.87 3.39
N ASN A 33 -4.97 13.76 4.71
CA ASN A 33 -3.72 13.66 5.45
C ASN A 33 -3.00 12.35 5.10
N LEU A 34 -3.72 11.24 5.09
CA LEU A 34 -3.18 9.93 4.71
C LEU A 34 -2.60 9.97 3.29
N VAL A 35 -3.33 10.53 2.31
CA VAL A 35 -2.85 10.66 0.92
C VAL A 35 -1.56 11.50 0.86
N GLN A 36 -1.45 12.61 1.60
CA GLN A 36 -0.20 13.39 1.62
C GLN A 36 0.98 12.60 2.20
N ILE A 37 0.75 11.80 3.25
CA ILE A 37 1.77 10.93 3.81
C ILE A 37 2.20 9.87 2.78
N LEU A 38 1.24 9.20 2.12
CA LEU A 38 1.53 8.21 1.08
C LEU A 38 2.30 8.81 -0.09
N ARG A 39 1.94 10.03 -0.50
CA ARG A 39 2.65 10.80 -1.52
C ARG A 39 4.09 11.06 -1.13
N ALA A 40 4.32 11.60 0.07
CA ALA A 40 5.65 11.89 0.56
C ALA A 40 6.52 10.63 0.63
N VAL A 41 5.98 9.49 1.05
CA VAL A 41 6.74 8.23 1.07
C VAL A 41 7.11 7.80 -0.35
N ARG A 42 6.16 7.77 -1.28
CA ARG A 42 6.43 7.36 -2.66
C ARG A 42 7.42 8.27 -3.38
N GLU A 43 7.33 9.59 -3.18
CA GLU A 43 8.22 10.56 -3.83
C GLU A 43 9.64 10.51 -3.26
N ASN A 44 9.82 10.12 -2.00
CA ASN A 44 11.14 9.99 -1.37
C ASN A 44 11.74 8.59 -1.47
N TRP A 45 10.93 7.55 -1.76
CA TRP A 45 11.36 6.16 -1.85
C TRP A 45 11.03 5.56 -3.22
N ASN A 46 12.04 5.50 -4.08
CA ASN A 46 11.94 4.78 -5.34
C ASN A 46 11.67 3.29 -5.09
N GLY A 47 10.79 2.69 -5.91
CA GLY A 47 10.49 1.25 -5.87
C GLY A 47 9.03 0.90 -5.54
N PHE A 48 8.24 1.86 -5.04
CA PHE A 48 6.80 1.69 -4.86
C PHE A 48 6.01 2.15 -6.09
N VAL A 49 5.29 1.21 -6.71
CA VAL A 49 4.39 1.51 -7.84
C VAL A 49 3.10 2.17 -7.37
N ASN A 50 2.59 1.81 -6.19
CA ASN A 50 1.37 2.30 -5.56
C ASN A 50 1.50 2.13 -4.05
N LEU A 51 0.90 3.04 -3.28
CA LEU A 51 0.74 2.90 -1.83
C LEU A 51 -0.72 3.17 -1.46
N TYR A 52 -1.23 2.47 -0.45
CA TYR A 52 -2.59 2.67 0.02
C TYR A 52 -2.74 2.32 1.50
N VAL A 53 -3.79 2.87 2.09
CA VAL A 53 -4.30 2.48 3.42
C VAL A 53 -5.71 1.95 3.22
N ALA A 54 -6.03 0.82 3.85
CA ALA A 54 -7.37 0.25 3.85
C ALA A 54 -7.95 0.18 5.27
N ASN A 55 -9.28 0.26 5.37
CA ASN A 55 -10.00 -0.02 6.61
C ASN A 55 -10.00 -1.52 6.92
N LYS A 56 -10.63 -1.96 8.02
CA LYS A 56 -10.66 -3.37 8.45
C LYS A 56 -11.47 -4.27 7.52
N GLU A 57 -12.37 -3.67 6.76
CA GLU A 57 -13.26 -4.31 5.79
C GLU A 57 -12.59 -4.48 4.42
N GLY A 58 -11.33 -4.06 4.25
CA GLY A 58 -10.58 -4.19 3.00
C GLY A 58 -10.79 -3.08 1.99
N HIS A 59 -11.52 -2.02 2.33
CA HIS A 59 -11.75 -0.89 1.44
C HIS A 59 -10.64 0.15 1.58
N THR A 60 -10.11 0.64 0.47
CA THR A 60 -9.10 1.70 0.48
C THR A 60 -9.69 3.02 0.99
N ILE A 61 -9.05 3.60 2.01
CA ILE A 61 -9.42 4.91 2.58
C ILE A 61 -8.47 6.02 2.15
N ALA A 62 -7.29 5.65 1.63
CA ALA A 62 -6.31 6.53 1.00
C ALA A 62 -5.51 5.72 -0.02
N PHE A 63 -5.14 6.35 -1.13
CA PHE A 63 -4.37 5.73 -2.21
C PHE A 63 -3.47 6.78 -2.86
N TYR A 64 -2.25 6.42 -3.23
CA TYR A 64 -1.39 7.26 -4.07
C TYR A 64 -0.72 6.46 -5.20
N PRO A 65 -0.95 6.84 -6.48
CA PRO A 65 -1.68 8.00 -6.96
C PRO A 65 -3.19 7.79 -6.73
N GLU A 66 -3.96 8.86 -6.60
CA GLU A 66 -5.38 8.73 -6.23
C GLU A 66 -6.23 8.12 -7.35
N THR A 67 -5.77 8.20 -8.59
CA THR A 67 -6.45 7.69 -9.77
C THR A 67 -5.58 6.73 -10.58
N ASN A 68 -6.21 5.83 -11.31
CA ASN A 68 -5.53 5.02 -12.33
C ASN A 68 -5.28 5.81 -13.62
N ASP A 69 -4.67 5.15 -14.60
CA ASP A 69 -4.27 5.74 -15.89
C ASP A 69 -5.45 6.26 -16.74
N ILE A 70 -6.68 5.84 -16.43
CA ILE A 70 -7.91 6.31 -17.10
C ILE A 70 -8.72 7.29 -16.23
N GLY A 71 -8.12 7.81 -15.14
CA GLY A 71 -8.71 8.84 -14.28
C GLY A 71 -9.76 8.32 -13.27
N GLN A 72 -9.91 7.01 -13.10
CA GLN A 72 -10.82 6.46 -12.10
C GLN A 72 -10.16 6.44 -10.72
N SER A 73 -10.92 6.85 -9.70
CA SER A 73 -10.48 6.82 -8.30
C SER A 73 -10.10 5.40 -7.85
N LEU A 74 -8.99 5.32 -7.12
CA LEU A 74 -8.50 4.12 -6.45
C LEU A 74 -8.88 4.08 -4.96
N ILE A 75 -9.55 5.14 -4.47
CA ILE A 75 -10.13 5.22 -3.13
C ILE A 75 -11.52 4.54 -3.15
N GLY A 76 -11.81 3.70 -2.15
CA GLY A 76 -13.02 2.89 -2.05
C GLY A 76 -12.94 1.54 -2.75
N LEU A 77 -11.78 1.15 -3.29
CA LEU A 77 -11.58 -0.18 -3.86
C LEU A 77 -11.59 -1.23 -2.75
N ASP A 78 -12.38 -2.29 -2.96
CA ASP A 78 -12.39 -3.46 -2.09
C ASP A 78 -11.19 -4.37 -2.41
N PHE A 79 -10.47 -4.82 -1.38
CA PHE A 79 -9.40 -5.81 -1.43
C PHE A 79 -9.59 -6.96 -0.43
N SER A 80 -10.76 -7.04 0.22
CA SER A 80 -11.09 -8.08 1.21
C SER A 80 -11.00 -9.51 0.65
N ASP A 81 -11.22 -9.65 -0.66
CA ASP A 81 -11.10 -10.90 -1.39
C ASP A 81 -9.66 -11.39 -1.56
N ARG A 82 -8.66 -10.49 -1.46
CA ARG A 82 -7.26 -10.79 -1.74
C ARG A 82 -6.60 -11.60 -0.62
N ASP A 83 -5.81 -12.60 -1.03
CA ASP A 83 -5.09 -13.49 -0.09
C ASP A 83 -4.13 -12.74 0.83
N TYR A 84 -3.42 -11.73 0.31
CA TYR A 84 -2.52 -10.93 1.15
C TYR A 84 -3.29 -10.14 2.21
N TYR A 85 -4.52 -9.69 1.89
CA TYR A 85 -5.34 -8.90 2.78
C TYR A 85 -5.90 -9.79 3.92
N LYS A 86 -6.37 -10.99 3.56
CA LYS A 86 -6.76 -12.02 4.53
C LYS A 86 -5.60 -12.39 5.46
N LYS A 87 -4.39 -12.55 4.93
CA LYS A 87 -3.19 -12.88 5.72
C LYS A 87 -2.80 -11.75 6.68
N VAL A 88 -2.73 -10.50 6.23
CA VAL A 88 -2.37 -9.38 7.12
C VAL A 88 -3.43 -9.16 8.20
N SER A 89 -4.72 -9.33 7.87
CA SER A 89 -5.83 -9.21 8.82
C SER A 89 -5.79 -10.30 9.90
N THR A 90 -5.48 -11.54 9.52
CA THR A 90 -5.40 -12.68 10.46
C THR A 90 -4.11 -12.71 11.27
N GLN A 91 -2.97 -12.38 10.65
CA GLN A 91 -1.66 -12.50 11.29
C GLN A 91 -1.23 -11.25 12.05
N GLN A 92 -1.79 -10.09 11.69
CA GLN A 92 -1.40 -8.78 12.22
C GLN A 92 0.10 -8.51 12.13
N LYS A 93 0.72 -9.02 11.06
CA LYS A 93 2.15 -8.90 10.74
C LYS A 93 2.29 -8.54 9.26
N THR A 94 3.44 -7.98 8.91
CA THR A 94 3.76 -7.69 7.51
C THR A 94 3.74 -8.96 6.67
N VAL A 95 3.07 -8.89 5.51
CA VAL A 95 2.93 -10.02 4.58
C VAL A 95 3.46 -9.59 3.22
N ILE A 96 4.36 -10.40 2.67
CA ILE A 96 4.77 -10.34 1.27
C ILE A 96 4.00 -11.43 0.52
N SER A 97 3.22 -11.03 -0.48
CA SER A 97 2.43 -11.97 -1.27
C SER A 97 3.27 -12.67 -2.34
N SER A 98 2.77 -13.79 -2.85
CA SER A 98 3.17 -14.29 -4.18
C SER A 98 2.80 -13.27 -5.27
N VAL A 99 3.31 -13.44 -6.48
CA VAL A 99 2.98 -12.57 -7.62
C VAL A 99 1.50 -12.71 -7.99
N PHE A 100 0.83 -11.59 -8.25
CA PHE A 100 -0.59 -11.53 -8.62
C PHE A 100 -0.86 -10.34 -9.56
N LEU A 101 -2.01 -10.37 -10.26
CA LEU A 101 -2.46 -9.25 -11.06
C LEU A 101 -3.11 -8.17 -10.16
N GLY A 102 -2.51 -6.98 -10.15
CA GLY A 102 -2.98 -5.83 -9.37
C GLY A 102 -4.31 -5.25 -9.87
N ARG A 103 -5.16 -4.81 -8.93
CA ARG A 103 -6.44 -4.13 -9.23
C ARG A 103 -6.25 -2.66 -9.62
N ALA A 104 -5.23 -2.02 -9.05
CA ALA A 104 -4.98 -0.58 -9.17
C ALA A 104 -4.24 -0.18 -10.46
N GLY A 105 -3.43 -1.08 -11.03
CA GLY A 105 -2.69 -0.84 -12.27
C GLY A 105 -3.46 -1.33 -13.49
N ARG A 106 -4.68 -0.81 -13.72
CA ARG A 106 -5.43 -1.17 -14.92
C ARG A 106 -4.74 -0.54 -16.14
N PHE A 107 -3.74 -1.23 -16.66
CA PHE A 107 -3.14 -0.96 -17.96
C PHE A 107 -4.27 -1.09 -19.00
N GLY A 108 -4.67 0.04 -19.57
CA GLY A 108 -5.45 0.04 -20.80
C GLY A 108 -4.70 -0.79 -21.84
N ARG A 109 -5.44 -1.66 -22.54
CA ARG A 109 -4.94 -2.32 -23.75
C ARG A 109 -4.53 -1.30 -24.78
#